data_AF-Q82QK8-F1
#
_entry.id   AF-Q82QK8-F1
#
_cell.length_a   1.000
_cell.length_b   1.000
_cell.length_c   1.000
_cell.angle_alpha   90.00
_cell.angle_beta   90.00
_cell.angle_gamma   90.00
#
_symmetry.space_group_name_H-M   'P 1'
#
loop_
_entity.id
_entity.type
_entity.pdbx_description
1 polymer ?
#
loop_
_entity_poly.entity_id
_entity_poly.type
_entity_poly.pdbx_seq_one_letter_code
_entity_poly.pdbx_strand_id
1 'polypeptide(L)'
;MTVLREALADYLRLRRSLGHQMAETAWLLPDFVAFMEDRGQTTVTIAAALAWAKSREGEVVTTVSPRRVTAVRGFARQLIGTDPDTEVPPLGLLPYRQRWRPPFLYSDADIAAVMAATDTFDPPLRAATYRTLIGLLAATGLRVSEAINLDRPQPKTQLG
;
A
#
# COMPACT_ATOMS: atom_id res chain seq x y z
N MET A 1 22.87 21.39 -4.75
CA MET A 1 22.68 20.07 -5.39
C MET A 1 21.31 19.54 -4.99
N THR A 2 20.28 19.86 -5.76
CA THR A 2 18.86 19.66 -5.38
C THR A 2 17.99 19.03 -6.47
N VAL A 3 18.56 18.69 -7.63
CA VAL A 3 17.80 18.27 -8.84
C VAL A 3 16.92 17.05 -8.58
N LEU A 4 17.42 16.02 -7.87
CA LEU A 4 16.65 14.82 -7.57
C LEU A 4 15.54 15.03 -6.55
N ARG A 5 15.79 15.88 -5.55
CA ARG A 5 14.84 16.22 -4.50
C ARG A 5 13.70 17.08 -5.04
N GLU A 6 14.02 18.02 -5.92
CA GLU A 6 13.06 18.82 -6.67
C GLU A 6 12.23 17.94 -7.60
N ALA A 7 12.88 17.08 -8.40
CA ALA A 7 12.18 16.13 -9.28
C ALA A 7 11.27 15.17 -8.50
N LEU A 8 11.69 14.72 -7.32
CA LEU A 8 10.84 13.92 -6.43
C LEU A 8 9.62 14.71 -5.94
N ALA A 9 9.81 15.96 -5.52
CA ALA A 9 8.71 16.81 -5.07
C ALA A 9 7.67 17.02 -6.18
N ASP A 10 8.13 17.31 -7.40
CA ASP A 10 7.25 17.49 -8.56
C ASP A 10 6.54 16.19 -8.95
N TYR A 11 7.26 15.05 -8.91
CA TYR A 11 6.68 13.73 -9.12
C TYR A 11 5.55 13.42 -8.13
N LEU A 12 5.79 13.64 -6.82
CA LEU A 12 4.79 13.39 -5.80
C LEU A 12 3.60 14.35 -5.93
N ARG A 13 3.83 15.61 -6.33
CA ARG A 13 2.75 16.59 -6.59
C ARG A 13 1.88 16.12 -7.75
N LEU A 14 2.48 15.75 -8.87
CA LEU A 14 1.78 15.23 -10.05
C LEU A 14 0.98 13.97 -9.73
N ARG A 15 1.57 13.02 -9.01
CA ARG A 15 0.91 11.74 -8.74
C ARG A 15 -0.24 11.87 -7.73
N ARG A 16 -0.17 12.85 -6.81
CA ARG A 16 -1.29 13.23 -5.95
C ARG A 16 -2.43 13.90 -6.72
N SER A 17 -2.13 14.79 -7.67
CA SER A 17 -3.19 15.43 -8.47
C SER A 17 -3.97 14.45 -9.35
N LEU A 18 -3.37 13.30 -9.67
CA LEU A 18 -4.01 12.18 -10.38
C LEU A 18 -4.84 11.26 -9.46
N GLY A 19 -4.98 11.58 -8.17
CA GLY A 19 -5.82 10.82 -7.23
C GLY A 19 -5.17 9.55 -6.69
N HIS A 20 -3.87 9.32 -6.91
CA HIS A 20 -3.22 8.14 -6.35
C HIS A 20 -2.98 8.28 -4.84
N GLN A 21 -3.57 7.37 -4.05
CA GLN A 21 -3.26 7.22 -2.62
C GLN A 21 -1.91 6.51 -2.46
N MET A 22 -0.81 7.26 -2.56
CA MET A 22 0.54 6.73 -2.51
C MET A 22 1.18 6.89 -1.14
N ALA A 23 0.56 6.33 -0.10
CA ALA A 23 1.17 6.34 1.23
C ALA A 23 2.57 5.70 1.16
N GLU A 24 2.66 4.45 0.69
CA GLU A 24 3.91 3.69 0.71
C GLU A 24 5.04 4.29 -0.16
N THR A 25 4.73 4.69 -1.40
CA THR A 25 5.75 5.29 -2.30
C THR A 25 6.25 6.66 -1.82
N ALA A 26 5.38 7.46 -1.18
CA ALA A 26 5.77 8.75 -0.62
C ALA A 26 6.73 8.62 0.56
N TRP A 27 6.71 7.48 1.28
CA TRP A 27 7.69 7.17 2.34
C TRP A 27 8.99 6.59 1.78
N LEU A 28 8.91 5.77 0.72
CA LEU A 28 10.05 5.04 0.18
C LEU A 28 10.99 5.91 -0.67
N LEU A 29 10.45 6.81 -1.50
CA LEU A 29 11.26 7.59 -2.44
C LEU A 29 12.19 8.64 -1.78
N PRO A 30 11.81 9.33 -0.69
CA PRO A 30 12.74 10.22 0.01
C PRO A 30 13.99 9.49 0.53
N ASP A 31 13.83 8.26 1.06
CA ASP A 31 14.94 7.42 1.51
C ASP A 31 15.85 7.01 0.35
N PHE A 32 15.28 6.72 -0.82
CA PHE A 32 16.06 6.46 -2.04
C PHE A 32 16.85 7.69 -2.51
N VAL A 33 16.23 8.88 -2.54
CA VAL A 33 16.91 10.11 -2.94
C VAL A 33 18.06 10.44 -1.99
N ALA A 34 17.85 10.31 -0.67
CA ALA A 34 18.92 10.47 0.31
C ALA A 34 20.08 9.47 0.08
N PHE A 35 19.77 8.20 -0.22
CA PHE A 35 20.78 7.19 -0.54
C PHE A 35 21.64 7.55 -1.76
N MET A 36 21.05 8.20 -2.78
CA MET A 36 21.78 8.64 -3.96
C MET A 36 22.59 9.92 -3.69
N GLU A 37 22.02 10.88 -2.95
CA GLU A 37 22.71 12.09 -2.51
C GLU A 37 23.96 11.76 -1.69
N ASP A 38 23.87 10.80 -0.75
CA ASP A 38 25.00 10.30 0.05
C ASP A 38 26.13 9.69 -0.81
N ARG A 39 25.81 9.22 -2.02
CA ARG A 39 26.76 8.65 -2.99
C ARG A 39 27.20 9.65 -4.07
N GLY A 40 26.72 10.88 -4.01
CA GLY A 40 26.95 11.90 -5.04
C GLY A 40 26.35 11.53 -6.40
N GLN A 41 25.38 10.62 -6.44
CA GLN A 41 24.72 10.19 -7.67
C GLN A 41 23.55 11.11 -7.99
N THR A 42 23.58 11.72 -9.17
CA THR A 42 22.51 12.61 -9.66
C THR A 42 21.54 11.93 -10.62
N THR A 43 21.96 10.80 -11.20
CA THR A 43 21.21 10.08 -12.23
C THR A 43 20.74 8.75 -11.66
N VAL A 44 19.46 8.42 -11.87
CA VAL A 44 18.89 7.14 -11.43
C VAL A 44 19.38 6.03 -12.35
N THR A 45 20.06 5.02 -11.78
CA THR A 45 20.53 3.84 -12.51
C THR A 45 19.90 2.56 -11.95
N ILE A 46 19.91 1.48 -12.75
CA ILE A 46 19.46 0.16 -12.33
C ILE A 46 20.32 -0.33 -11.15
N ALA A 47 21.62 -0.09 -11.21
CA ALA A 47 22.57 -0.46 -10.15
C ALA A 47 22.27 0.27 -8.83
N ALA A 48 21.98 1.57 -8.88
CA ALA A 48 21.60 2.35 -7.70
C ALA A 48 20.28 1.87 -7.08
N ALA A 49 19.27 1.62 -7.92
CA ALA A 49 17.98 1.09 -7.46
C ALA A 49 18.12 -0.27 -6.77
N LEU A 50 18.96 -1.15 -7.33
CA LEU A 50 19.21 -2.48 -6.79
C LEU A 50 20.04 -2.43 -5.51
N ALA A 51 21.09 -1.60 -5.46
CA ALA A 51 21.91 -1.42 -4.27
C ALA A 51 21.09 -0.84 -3.11
N TRP A 52 20.25 0.16 -3.36
CA TRP A 52 19.35 0.71 -2.36
C TRP A 52 18.33 -0.34 -1.87
N ALA A 53 17.68 -1.06 -2.78
CA ALA A 53 16.71 -2.09 -2.42
C ALA A 53 17.34 -3.18 -1.52
N LYS A 54 18.57 -3.60 -1.82
CA LYS A 54 19.32 -4.59 -1.03
C LYS A 54 19.89 -4.05 0.27
N SER A 55 20.20 -2.75 0.37
CA SER A 55 20.80 -2.14 1.57
C SER A 55 19.91 -2.23 2.83
N ARG A 56 18.62 -2.52 2.66
CA ARG A 56 17.63 -2.67 3.73
C ARG A 56 17.05 -4.08 3.81
N GLU A 57 17.60 -5.01 3.05
CA GLU A 57 17.28 -6.44 3.16
C GLU A 57 18.13 -7.03 4.30
N GLY A 58 17.47 -7.59 5.32
CA GLY A 58 18.14 -8.51 6.23
C GLY A 58 18.42 -9.86 5.55
N GLU A 59 18.92 -10.86 6.28
CA GLU A 59 19.21 -12.21 5.75
C GLU A 59 18.01 -12.93 5.10
N VAL A 60 16.78 -12.45 5.34
CA VAL A 60 15.55 -13.03 4.79
C VAL A 60 15.03 -12.17 3.63
N VAL A 61 14.91 -12.78 2.44
CA VAL A 61 14.28 -12.17 1.27
C VAL A 61 12.80 -11.90 1.57
N THR A 62 12.44 -10.62 1.70
CA THR A 62 11.06 -10.19 1.99
C THR A 62 10.38 -9.65 0.73
N THR A 63 9.06 -9.49 0.78
CA THR A 63 8.27 -8.82 -0.27
C THR A 63 8.58 -7.32 -0.41
N VAL A 64 9.45 -6.77 0.43
CA VAL A 64 9.74 -5.34 0.54
C VAL A 64 10.61 -4.85 -0.61
N SER A 65 11.63 -5.61 -1.03
CA SER A 65 12.58 -5.18 -2.06
C SER A 65 11.98 -5.08 -3.46
N PRO A 66 11.10 -6.00 -3.91
CA PRO A 66 10.41 -5.84 -5.20
C PRO A 66 9.45 -4.63 -5.23
N ARG A 67 8.82 -4.29 -4.11
CA ARG A 67 7.98 -3.07 -3.98
C ARG A 67 8.83 -1.80 -4.06
N ARG A 68 9.98 -1.80 -3.38
CA ARG A 68 10.98 -0.72 -3.45
C ARG A 68 11.46 -0.48 -4.89
N VAL A 69 11.81 -1.52 -5.62
CA VAL A 69 12.21 -1.40 -7.04
C VAL A 69 11.06 -0.89 -7.90
N THR A 70 9.82 -1.30 -7.62
CA THR A 70 8.63 -0.81 -8.35
C THR A 70 8.37 0.68 -8.10
N ALA A 71 8.58 1.16 -6.86
CA ALA A 71 8.51 2.58 -6.52
C ALA A 71 9.56 3.39 -7.31
N VAL A 72 10.82 2.95 -7.31
CA VAL A 72 11.91 3.60 -8.08
C VAL A 72 11.64 3.54 -9.58
N ARG A 73 11.13 2.42 -10.11
CA ARG A 73 10.72 2.31 -11.52
C ARG A 73 9.68 3.36 -11.90
N GLY A 74 8.67 3.57 -11.06
CA GLY A 74 7.64 4.58 -11.30
C GLY A 74 8.20 6.00 -11.33
N PHE A 75 9.18 6.29 -10.49
CA PHE A 75 9.88 7.59 -10.46
C PHE A 75 10.81 7.77 -11.67
N ALA A 76 11.63 6.76 -11.98
CA ALA A 76 12.55 6.76 -13.12
C ALA A 76 11.83 6.97 -14.46
N ARG A 77 10.63 6.39 -14.62
CA ARG A 77 9.81 6.58 -15.84
C ARG A 77 9.39 8.03 -16.04
N GLN A 78 9.16 8.77 -14.96
CA GLN A 78 8.86 10.20 -15.05
C GLN A 78 10.13 10.98 -15.36
N LEU A 79 11.24 10.62 -14.70
CA LEU A 79 12.53 11.27 -14.86
C LEU A 79 13.10 11.18 -16.28
N ILE A 80 12.86 10.10 -17.03
CA ILE A 80 13.29 10.01 -18.46
C ILE A 80 12.84 11.22 -19.28
N GLY A 81 11.68 11.81 -18.97
CA GLY A 81 11.17 12.98 -19.68
C GLY A 81 12.00 14.27 -19.44
N THR A 82 12.78 14.30 -18.36
CA THR A 82 13.57 15.48 -17.92
C THR A 82 15.08 15.21 -17.85
N ASP A 83 15.48 13.96 -17.62
CA ASP A 83 16.85 13.47 -17.52
C ASP A 83 17.00 12.24 -18.44
N PRO A 84 17.56 12.41 -19.65
CA PRO A 84 17.71 11.34 -20.64
C PRO A 84 18.61 10.19 -20.19
N ASP A 85 19.52 10.44 -19.24
CA ASP A 85 20.49 9.44 -18.76
C ASP A 85 19.87 8.53 -17.68
N THR A 86 18.63 8.79 -17.25
CA THR A 86 17.93 7.96 -16.28
C THR A 86 17.61 6.57 -16.84
N GLU A 87 18.08 5.54 -16.15
CA GLU A 87 17.74 4.16 -16.45
C GLU A 87 16.50 3.71 -15.66
N VAL A 88 15.55 3.06 -16.34
CA VAL A 88 14.35 2.52 -15.70
C VAL A 88 14.56 1.06 -15.30
N PRO A 89 14.56 0.71 -14.00
CA PRO A 89 14.69 -0.67 -13.53
C PRO A 89 13.65 -1.60 -14.16
N PRO A 90 14.03 -2.72 -14.80
CA PRO A 90 13.09 -3.62 -15.46
C PRO A 90 12.11 -4.27 -14.47
N LEU A 91 10.94 -4.68 -14.97
CA LEU A 91 10.01 -5.49 -14.18
C LEU A 91 10.65 -6.85 -13.89
N GLY A 92 10.53 -7.33 -12.64
CA GLY A 92 11.10 -8.61 -12.24
C GLY A 92 12.61 -8.59 -11.96
N LEU A 93 13.24 -7.41 -11.84
CA LEU A 93 14.66 -7.28 -11.49
C LEU A 93 15.04 -8.03 -10.20
N LEU A 94 14.10 -8.12 -9.25
CA LEU A 94 14.21 -8.98 -8.08
C LEU A 94 13.12 -10.05 -8.10
N PRO A 95 13.44 -11.32 -7.79
CA PRO A 95 12.46 -12.39 -7.76
C PRO A 95 11.43 -12.14 -6.66
N TYR A 96 10.20 -11.84 -7.05
CA TYR A 96 9.07 -11.73 -6.15
C TYR A 96 8.35 -13.07 -6.06
N ARG A 97 8.64 -13.86 -5.01
CA ARG A 97 7.84 -15.04 -4.69
C ARG A 97 6.76 -14.64 -3.69
N GLN A 98 5.66 -14.08 -4.17
CA GLN A 98 4.46 -14.03 -3.34
C GLN A 98 4.04 -15.47 -3.07
N ARG A 99 4.23 -15.93 -1.83
CA ARG A 99 3.70 -17.22 -1.40
C ARG A 99 2.18 -17.08 -1.41
N TRP A 100 1.55 -17.53 -2.49
CA TRP A 100 0.10 -17.57 -2.57
C TRP A 100 -0.40 -18.40 -1.40
N ARG A 101 -1.23 -17.80 -0.55
CA ARG A 101 -1.94 -18.50 0.52
C ARG A 101 -3.36 -18.70 0.00
N PRO A 102 -3.85 -19.94 -0.12
CA PRO A 102 -5.24 -20.16 -0.47
C PRO A 102 -6.13 -19.39 0.51
N PRO A 103 -7.18 -18.71 0.03
CA PRO A 103 -8.13 -18.06 0.93
C PRO A 103 -8.77 -19.12 1.82
N PHE A 104 -8.84 -18.86 3.12
CA PHE A 104 -9.60 -19.69 4.04
C PHE A 104 -11.09 -19.36 3.83
N LEU A 105 -11.87 -20.37 3.44
CA LEU A 105 -13.32 -20.25 3.30
C LEU A 105 -13.96 -20.58 4.65
N TYR A 106 -14.65 -19.61 5.24
CA TYR A 106 -15.37 -19.81 6.49
C TYR A 106 -16.66 -20.59 6.23
N SER A 107 -16.88 -21.64 7.01
CA SER A 107 -18.19 -22.29 7.12
C SER A 107 -19.12 -21.51 8.06
N ASP A 108 -20.40 -21.84 8.05
CA ASP A 108 -21.38 -21.27 8.99
C ASP A 108 -20.97 -21.50 10.45
N ALA A 109 -20.37 -22.66 10.74
CA ALA A 109 -19.84 -22.98 12.07
C ALA A 109 -18.65 -22.10 12.45
N ASP A 110 -17.74 -21.83 11.50
CA ASP A 110 -16.62 -20.92 11.73
C ASP A 110 -17.09 -19.50 11.97
N ILE A 111 -18.10 -19.03 11.21
CA ILE A 111 -18.71 -17.70 11.40
C ILE A 111 -19.34 -17.61 12.79
N ALA A 112 -20.13 -18.61 13.20
CA ALA A 112 -20.75 -18.66 14.52
C ALA A 112 -19.69 -18.65 15.65
N ALA A 113 -18.60 -19.39 15.48
CA ALA A 113 -17.49 -19.40 16.43
C ALA A 113 -16.79 -18.04 16.54
N VAL A 114 -16.52 -17.37 15.42
CA VAL A 114 -15.92 -16.02 15.41
C VAL A 114 -16.87 -14.99 16.02
N MET A 115 -18.18 -15.08 15.76
CA MET A 115 -19.17 -14.22 16.39
C MET A 115 -19.24 -14.44 17.91
N ALA A 116 -19.18 -15.69 18.38
CA ALA A 116 -19.14 -15.99 19.82
C ALA A 116 -17.86 -15.46 20.48
N ALA A 117 -16.72 -15.51 19.80
CA ALA A 117 -15.45 -15.00 20.33
C ALA A 117 -15.49 -13.49 20.63
N THR A 118 -16.38 -12.73 19.99
CA THR A 118 -16.55 -11.29 20.27
C THR A 118 -17.06 -11.01 21.67
N ASP A 119 -17.67 -11.99 22.35
CA ASP A 119 -18.17 -11.86 23.73
C ASP A 119 -17.02 -11.66 24.74
N THR A 120 -15.77 -11.89 24.32
CA THR A 120 -14.56 -11.61 25.11
C THR A 120 -14.09 -10.16 25.02
N PHE A 121 -14.74 -9.32 24.20
CA PHE A 121 -14.28 -7.95 23.96
C PHE A 121 -14.86 -6.99 25.00
N ASP A 122 -13.98 -6.20 25.61
CA ASP A 122 -14.36 -5.04 26.40
C ASP A 122 -14.13 -3.73 25.63
N PRO A 123 -15.01 -2.72 25.79
CA PRO A 123 -16.28 -2.73 26.54
C PRO A 123 -17.42 -3.44 25.78
N PRO A 124 -18.59 -3.73 26.40
CA PRO A 124 -19.70 -4.47 25.79
C PRO A 124 -20.22 -3.90 24.46
N LEU A 125 -20.15 -2.57 24.28
CA LEU A 125 -20.50 -1.94 23.00
C LEU A 125 -19.59 -2.41 21.86
N ARG A 126 -18.30 -2.61 22.15
CA ARG A 126 -17.33 -3.13 21.18
C ARG A 126 -17.67 -4.57 20.80
N ALA A 127 -17.95 -5.44 21.79
CA ALA A 127 -18.42 -6.81 21.54
C ALA A 127 -19.62 -6.82 20.59
N ALA A 128 -20.68 -6.07 20.94
CA ALA A 128 -21.89 -5.96 20.11
C ALA A 128 -21.58 -5.45 18.69
N THR A 129 -20.74 -4.42 18.57
CA THR A 129 -20.37 -3.83 17.27
C THR A 129 -19.68 -4.85 16.36
N TYR A 130 -18.66 -5.55 16.86
CA TYR A 130 -17.94 -6.55 16.07
C TYR A 130 -18.83 -7.75 15.74
N ARG A 131 -19.65 -8.20 16.70
CA ARG A 131 -20.61 -9.28 16.47
C ARG A 131 -21.57 -8.94 15.33
N THR A 132 -22.15 -7.74 15.35
CA THR A 132 -23.04 -7.25 14.29
C THR A 132 -22.32 -7.09 12.96
N LEU A 133 -21.09 -6.54 12.96
CA LEU A 133 -20.30 -6.38 11.73
C LEU A 133 -19.99 -7.73 11.07
N ILE A 134 -19.55 -8.72 11.85
CA ILE A 134 -19.24 -10.07 11.33
C ILE A 134 -20.50 -10.70 10.75
N GLY A 135 -21.63 -10.64 11.47
CA GLY A 135 -22.92 -11.15 10.98
C GLY A 135 -23.39 -10.45 9.70
N LEU A 136 -23.23 -9.12 9.62
CA LEU A 136 -23.58 -8.34 8.43
C LEU A 136 -22.74 -8.76 7.21
N LEU A 137 -21.42 -8.90 7.37
CA LEU A 137 -20.53 -9.34 6.29
C LEU A 137 -20.90 -10.74 5.80
N ALA A 138 -21.18 -11.67 6.73
CA ALA A 138 -21.57 -13.04 6.40
C ALA A 138 -22.91 -13.10 5.64
N ALA A 139 -23.92 -12.33 6.07
CA ALA A 139 -25.26 -12.36 5.48
C ALA A 139 -25.37 -11.63 4.13
N THR A 140 -24.51 -10.65 3.87
CA THR A 140 -24.62 -9.76 2.69
C THR A 140 -23.51 -9.95 1.67
N GLY A 141 -22.37 -10.55 2.05
CA GLY A 141 -21.19 -10.63 1.19
C GLY A 141 -20.52 -9.28 0.91
N LEU A 142 -20.87 -8.22 1.65
CA LEU A 142 -20.24 -6.91 1.53
C LEU A 142 -18.75 -7.00 1.81
N ARG A 143 -17.96 -6.14 1.15
CA ARG A 143 -16.58 -5.91 1.56
C ARG A 143 -16.57 -5.15 2.89
N VAL A 144 -15.56 -5.40 3.71
CA VAL A 144 -15.41 -4.73 5.01
C VAL A 144 -15.51 -3.21 4.91
N SER A 145 -14.95 -2.60 3.87
CA SER A 145 -15.02 -1.16 3.64
C SER A 145 -16.43 -0.67 3.27
N GLU A 146 -17.23 -1.49 2.60
CA GLU A 146 -18.62 -1.15 2.27
C GLU A 146 -19.49 -1.21 3.53
N ALA A 147 -19.28 -2.21 4.39
CA ALA A 147 -19.97 -2.33 5.67
C ALA A 147 -19.61 -1.20 6.65
N ILE A 148 -18.35 -0.76 6.67
CA ILE A 148 -17.91 0.37 7.53
C ILE A 148 -18.50 1.71 7.05
N ASN A 149 -18.64 1.89 5.74
CA ASN A 149 -19.23 3.10 5.15
C ASN A 149 -20.75 3.00 4.97
N LEU A 150 -21.39 2.02 5.61
CA LEU A 150 -22.83 1.82 5.51
C LEU A 150 -23.55 2.93 6.27
N ASP A 151 -24.09 3.89 5.53
CA ASP A 151 -24.88 4.97 6.11
C ASP A 151 -26.35 4.55 6.25
N ARG A 152 -27.04 5.08 7.27
CA ARG A 152 -28.48 4.84 7.40
C ARG A 152 -29.21 5.69 6.35
N PRO A 153 -30.15 5.13 5.57
CA PRO A 153 -31.02 5.97 4.77
C PRO A 153 -31.74 6.95 5.70
N GLN A 154 -31.57 8.25 5.48
CA GLN A 154 -32.29 9.27 6.23
C GLN A 154 -33.80 9.03 6.03
N PRO A 155 -34.63 9.06 7.08
CA PRO A 155 -36.07 8.99 6.89
C PRO A 155 -36.49 10.17 6.01
N LYS A 156 -37.11 9.88 4.87
CA LYS A 156 -37.78 10.93 4.08
C LYS A 156 -38.89 11.49 4.97
N THR A 157 -38.65 12.63 5.60
CA THR A 157 -39.71 13.42 6.24
C THR A 157 -40.64 13.88 5.12
N GLN A 158 -41.69 13.11 4.85
CA GLN A 158 -42.86 13.63 4.14
C GLN A 158 -43.57 14.55 5.14
N LEU A 159 -43.29 15.85 5.03
CA LEU A 159 -44.19 16.88 5.54
C LEU A 159 -45.32 17.02 4.50
N GLY A 160 -46.51 16.57 4.90
CA GLY A 160 -47.79 16.98 4.33
C GLY A 160 -48.53 17.81 5.37
#